data_AF-A0A352GMC2-F1
#
_entry.id   AF-A0A352GMC2-F1
#
_cell.length_a   1.000
_cell.length_b   1.000
_cell.length_c   1.000
_cell.angle_alpha   90.00
_cell.angle_beta   90.00
_cell.angle_gamma   90.00
#
_symmetry.space_group_name_H-M   'P 1'
#
loop_
_entity.id
_entity.type
_entity.pdbx_description
1 polymer ?
#
loop_
_entity_poly.entity_id
_entity_poly.type
_entity_poly.pdbx_seq_one_letter_code
_entity_poly.pdbx_strand_id
1 'polypeptide(L)'
;MSNDTLTVEIWRGREDGRFDTFEVPRMASQTVLDIVTYVQRNLDPGLSYRFACRVGVCGSCAMTVNGKPRWTCRTHVDKVADEGVLRIQPLKNMPVIRDLAVDMTEFFEK
;
A
#
# COMPACT_ATOMS: atom_id res chain seq x y z
N MET A 1 20.25 17.89 5.87
CA MET A 1 19.30 16.98 5.20
C MET A 1 18.07 16.97 6.07
N SER A 2 17.05 17.76 5.72
CA SER A 2 15.80 17.76 6.47
C SER A 2 15.22 16.34 6.39
N ASN A 3 15.04 15.69 7.55
CA ASN A 3 14.39 14.40 7.65
C ASN A 3 12.91 14.59 7.31
N ASP A 4 12.57 14.68 6.02
CA ASP A 4 11.18 14.70 5.59
C ASP A 4 10.63 13.28 5.75
N THR A 5 9.74 13.09 6.71
CA THR A 5 9.07 11.82 7.00
C THR A 5 7.64 11.87 6.50
N LEU A 6 7.14 10.72 6.06
CA LEU A 6 5.75 10.52 5.68
C LEU A 6 5.02 9.86 6.83
N THR A 7 3.82 10.36 7.12
CA THR A 7 2.87 9.66 7.99
C THR A 7 2.09 8.68 7.14
N VAL A 8 2.30 7.38 7.36
CA VAL A 8 1.70 6.31 6.57
C VAL A 8 0.71 5.53 7.42
N GLU A 9 -0.57 5.61 7.09
CA GLU A 9 -1.63 4.84 7.75
C GLU A 9 -1.92 3.58 6.92
N ILE A 10 -1.68 2.40 7.50
CA ILE A 10 -1.90 1.13 6.80
C ILE A 10 -2.98 0.31 7.50
N TRP A 11 -3.95 -0.18 6.72
CA TRP A 11 -4.95 -1.11 7.20
C TRP A 11 -4.35 -2.47 7.62
N ARG A 12 -4.71 -2.93 8.81
CA ARG A 12 -4.29 -4.19 9.41
C ARG A 12 -5.48 -5.02 9.86
N GLY A 13 -5.42 -6.33 9.62
CA GLY A 13 -6.49 -7.28 9.93
C GLY A 13 -7.31 -7.70 8.71
N ARG A 14 -8.57 -8.09 8.91
CA ARG A 14 -9.50 -8.50 7.85
C ARG A 14 -10.56 -7.43 7.62
N GLU A 15 -11.84 -7.78 7.68
CA GLU A 15 -12.96 -6.85 7.50
C GLU A 15 -13.15 -5.92 8.72
N ASP A 16 -12.84 -6.41 9.91
CA ASP A 16 -12.87 -5.70 11.20
C ASP A 16 -11.52 -5.06 11.56
N GLY A 17 -10.67 -4.86 10.54
CA GLY A 17 -9.35 -4.30 10.70
C GLY A 17 -9.34 -2.85 11.22
N ARG A 18 -8.13 -2.37 11.50
CA ARG A 18 -7.88 -0.99 11.93
C ARG A 18 -6.71 -0.41 11.17
N PHE A 19 -6.52 0.90 11.29
CA PHE A 19 -5.32 1.56 10.80
C PHE A 19 -4.25 1.56 11.88
N ASP A 20 -3.07 1.12 11.49
CA ASP A 20 -1.84 1.36 12.24
C ASP A 20 -1.03 2.44 11.50
N THR A 21 -0.41 3.35 12.25
CA THR A 21 0.33 4.50 11.71
C THR A 21 1.83 4.27 11.82
N PHE A 22 2.55 4.59 10.75
CA PHE A 22 3.99 4.40 10.62
C PHE A 22 4.65 5.68 10.12
N GLU A 23 5.84 6.00 10.62
CA GLU A 23 6.68 7.04 10.06
C GLU A 23 7.68 6.42 9.08
N VAL A 24 7.64 6.87 7.83
CA VAL A 24 8.50 6.33 6.76
C VAL A 24 9.36 7.47 6.18
N PRO A 25 10.68 7.28 6.02
CA PRO A 25 11.52 8.29 5.38
C PRO A 25 11.04 8.57 3.95
N ARG A 26 10.85 9.85 3.62
CA ARG A 26 10.53 10.26 2.26
C ARG A 26 11.78 10.21 1.39
N MET A 27 11.69 9.51 0.27
CA MET A 27 12.77 9.44 -0.72
C MET A 27 12.31 9.96 -2.08
N ALA A 28 13.25 10.49 -2.87
CA ALA A 28 12.99 10.90 -4.23
C ALA A 28 12.55 9.70 -5.09
N SER A 29 11.54 9.92 -5.95
CA SER A 29 11.03 8.90 -6.89
C SER A 29 10.45 7.63 -6.23
N GLN A 30 10.13 7.68 -4.94
CA GLN A 30 9.57 6.55 -4.20
C GLN A 30 8.15 6.21 -4.68
N THR A 31 7.87 4.93 -4.87
CA THR A 31 6.51 4.44 -5.15
C THR A 31 5.77 4.06 -3.88
N VAL A 32 4.45 3.98 -3.95
CA VAL A 32 3.64 3.48 -2.83
C VAL A 32 4.02 2.04 -2.48
N LEU A 33 4.41 1.22 -3.47
CA LEU A 33 4.89 -0.14 -3.20
C LEU A 33 6.19 -0.13 -2.37
N ASP A 34 7.07 0.83 -2.61
CA ASP A 34 8.32 0.98 -1.83
C ASP A 34 8.02 1.34 -0.38
N ILE A 35 7.01 2.20 -0.14
CA ILE A 35 6.54 2.54 1.21
C ILE A 35 6.05 1.29 1.95
N VAL A 36 5.14 0.52 1.32
CA VAL A 36 4.60 -0.71 1.92
C VAL A 36 5.70 -1.73 2.19
N THR A 37 6.65 -1.86 1.24
CA THR A 37 7.82 -2.73 1.38
C THR A 37 8.73 -2.28 2.52
N TYR A 38 8.93 -0.97 2.66
CA TYR A 38 9.74 -0.40 3.75
C TYR A 38 9.10 -0.69 5.11
N VAL A 39 7.80 -0.45 5.26
CA VAL A 39 7.07 -0.75 6.50
C VAL A 39 7.22 -2.23 6.84
N GLN A 40 6.97 -3.14 5.89
CA GLN A 40 7.13 -4.57 6.15
C GLN A 40 8.56 -4.92 6.60
N ARG A 41 9.57 -4.40 5.92
CA ARG A 41 10.96 -4.82 6.17
C ARG A 41 11.57 -4.23 7.44
N ASN A 42 11.14 -3.03 7.85
CA ASN A 42 11.84 -2.28 8.89
C ASN A 42 10.98 -2.00 10.13
N LEU A 43 9.66 -1.92 9.98
CA LEU A 43 8.76 -1.46 11.05
C LEU A 43 7.78 -2.56 11.51
N ASP A 44 7.24 -3.35 10.57
CA ASP A 44 6.31 -4.43 10.87
C ASP A 44 6.41 -5.62 9.89
N PRO A 45 7.27 -6.61 10.20
CA PRO A 45 7.44 -7.83 9.40
C PRO A 45 6.18 -8.67 9.21
N GLY A 46 5.13 -8.46 10.02
CA GLY A 46 3.87 -9.18 9.94
C GLY A 46 2.90 -8.64 8.88
N LEU A 47 3.22 -7.51 8.24
CA LEU A 47 2.39 -6.88 7.22
C LEU A 47 2.26 -7.75 5.96
N SER A 48 1.03 -8.11 5.60
CA SER A 48 0.71 -8.90 4.41
C SER A 48 0.23 -8.05 3.23
N TYR A 49 0.85 -8.23 2.07
CA TYR A 49 0.45 -7.58 0.82
C TYR A 49 0.89 -8.42 -0.38
N ARG A 50 0.29 -8.16 -1.56
CA ARG A 50 0.61 -8.85 -2.81
C ARG A 50 1.32 -7.91 -3.79
N PHE A 51 2.33 -8.43 -4.49
CA PHE A 51 2.98 -7.81 -5.65
C PHE A 51 3.66 -8.89 -6.49
N ALA A 52 3.91 -8.62 -7.78
CA ALA A 52 4.64 -9.53 -8.65
C ALA A 52 5.58 -8.79 -9.61
N CYS A 53 5.06 -8.23 -10.72
CA CYS A 53 5.89 -7.74 -11.81
C CYS A 53 6.67 -6.44 -11.52
N ARG A 54 6.21 -5.62 -10.56
CA ARG A 54 6.73 -4.27 -10.24
C ARG A 54 6.77 -3.25 -11.39
N VAL A 55 6.40 -3.63 -12.61
CA VAL A 55 6.36 -2.77 -13.80
C VAL A 55 4.93 -2.37 -14.20
N GLY A 56 3.93 -2.77 -13.41
CA GLY A 56 2.52 -2.45 -13.62
C GLY A 56 1.88 -3.11 -14.83
N VAL A 57 2.15 -4.39 -15.01
CA VAL A 57 1.51 -5.25 -16.01
C VAL A 57 0.58 -6.29 -15.35
N CYS A 58 0.98 -6.86 -14.21
CA CYS A 58 0.26 -7.96 -13.58
C CYS A 58 -0.98 -7.56 -12.74
N GLY A 59 -1.17 -6.27 -12.42
CA GLY A 59 -2.25 -5.81 -11.54
C GLY A 59 -2.15 -6.22 -10.06
N SER A 60 -1.29 -7.18 -9.70
CA SER A 60 -1.22 -7.76 -8.34
C SER A 60 -0.85 -6.77 -7.23
N CYS A 61 -0.29 -5.61 -7.58
CA CYS A 61 0.11 -4.54 -6.64
C CYS A 61 -1.04 -3.55 -6.33
N ALA A 62 -2.27 -3.85 -6.76
CA ALA A 62 -3.39 -2.94 -6.64
C ALA A 62 -3.88 -2.81 -5.19
N MET A 63 -4.02 -1.57 -4.72
CA MET A 63 -4.46 -1.21 -3.38
C MET A 63 -5.27 0.09 -3.44
N THR A 64 -6.01 0.41 -2.39
CA THR A 64 -6.66 1.71 -2.26
C THR A 64 -5.69 2.69 -1.57
N VAL A 65 -5.36 3.78 -2.24
CA VAL A 65 -4.42 4.81 -1.75
C VAL A 65 -5.13 6.15 -1.72
N ASN A 66 -5.24 6.77 -0.53
CA ASN A 66 -5.99 8.00 -0.29
C ASN A 66 -7.39 7.94 -0.91
N GLY A 67 -8.10 6.83 -0.64
CA GLY A 67 -9.47 6.59 -1.06
C GLY A 67 -9.67 6.13 -2.52
N LYS A 68 -8.63 6.12 -3.35
CA LYS A 68 -8.71 5.73 -4.78
C LYS A 68 -7.96 4.43 -5.06
N PRO A 69 -8.51 3.50 -5.87
CA PRO A 69 -7.78 2.30 -6.28
C PRO A 69 -6.61 2.69 -7.19
N ARG A 70 -5.41 2.18 -6.90
CA ARG A 70 -4.18 2.48 -7.64
C ARG A 70 -3.28 1.27 -7.75
N TRP A 71 -2.49 1.22 -8.83
CA TRP A 71 -1.37 0.28 -8.94
C TRP A 71 -0.17 0.86 -8.21
N THR A 72 0.08 0.36 -7.00
CA THR A 72 1.08 0.94 -6.08
C THR A 72 2.49 0.93 -6.65
N CYS A 73 2.81 -0.05 -7.50
CA CYS A 73 4.09 -0.19 -8.17
C CYS A 73 4.36 0.87 -9.26
N ARG A 74 3.36 1.63 -9.72
CA ARG A 74 3.52 2.76 -10.66
C ARG A 74 3.11 4.10 -10.07
N THR A 75 2.64 4.10 -8.83
CA THR A 75 2.13 5.28 -8.17
C THR A 75 3.25 5.90 -7.36
N HIS A 76 3.75 7.05 -7.80
CA HIS A 76 4.72 7.83 -7.03
C HIS A 76 4.05 8.50 -5.84
N VAL A 77 4.73 8.44 -4.69
CA VAL A 77 4.25 9.04 -3.43
C VAL A 77 4.00 10.53 -3.60
N ASP A 78 4.90 11.25 -4.28
CA ASP A 78 4.78 12.71 -4.51
C ASP A 78 3.51 13.13 -5.26
N LYS A 79 2.84 12.20 -5.97
CA LYS A 79 1.60 12.47 -6.70
C LYS A 79 0.34 12.22 -5.90
N VAL A 80 0.46 11.54 -4.76
CA VAL A 80 -0.69 11.02 -4.02
C VAL A 80 -0.67 11.32 -2.54
N ALA A 81 0.50 11.54 -1.95
CA ALA A 81 0.62 12.00 -0.57
C ALA A 81 0.00 13.39 -0.44
N ASP A 82 -0.84 13.56 0.57
CA ASP A 82 -1.54 14.80 0.87
C ASP A 82 -0.97 15.35 2.18
N GLU A 83 -0.33 16.51 2.12
CA GLU A 83 0.38 17.11 3.27
C GLU A 83 1.35 16.15 4.00
N GLY A 84 1.98 15.23 3.26
CA GLY A 84 2.91 14.23 3.83
C GLY A 84 2.21 12.99 4.43
N VAL A 85 0.89 12.88 4.28
CA VAL A 85 0.08 11.77 4.76
C VAL A 85 -0.30 10.82 3.62
N LEU A 86 -0.16 9.52 3.85
CA LEU A 86 -0.51 8.46 2.92
C LEU A 86 -1.32 7.38 3.62
N ARG A 87 -2.58 7.23 3.23
CA ARG A 87 -3.49 6.20 3.74
C ARG A 87 -3.63 5.06 2.74
N ILE A 88 -3.28 3.86 3.17
CA ILE A 88 -3.25 2.64 2.35
C ILE A 88 -4.22 1.62 2.93
N GLN A 89 -5.10 1.11 2.08
CA GLN A 89 -6.12 0.13 2.41
C GLN A 89 -6.14 -0.99 1.38
N PRO A 90 -6.69 -2.18 1.72
CA PRO A 90 -7.02 -3.18 0.72
C PRO A 90 -7.94 -2.60 -0.36
N LEU A 91 -8.00 -3.26 -1.52
CA LEU A 91 -8.94 -2.88 -2.56
C LEU A 91 -10.37 -2.93 -2.02
N LYS A 92 -11.11 -1.83 -2.21
CA LYS A 92 -12.54 -1.79 -1.88
C LYS A 92 -13.29 -2.83 -2.71
N ASN A 93 -14.33 -3.42 -2.11
CA ASN A 93 -15.20 -4.42 -2.73
C ASN A 93 -14.52 -5.75 -3.08
N MET A 94 -13.33 -6.04 -2.53
CA MET A 94 -12.68 -7.33 -2.66
C MET A 94 -12.57 -8.01 -1.28
N PRO A 95 -12.79 -9.33 -1.18
CA PRO A 95 -12.60 -10.04 0.08
C PRO A 95 -11.16 -9.90 0.59
N VAL A 96 -11.00 -9.39 1.82
CA VAL A 96 -9.69 -9.22 2.45
C VAL A 96 -9.21 -10.56 3.01
N ILE A 97 -8.10 -11.07 2.50
CA ILE A 97 -7.45 -12.28 3.05
C ILE A 97 -6.75 -11.90 4.36
N ARG A 98 -5.91 -10.85 4.30
CA ARG A 98 -5.16 -10.30 5.44
C ARG A 98 -4.49 -8.97 5.06
N ASP A 99 -4.63 -7.97 5.92
CA ASP A 99 -4.05 -6.64 5.80
C ASP A 99 -4.38 -6.01 4.43
N LEU A 100 -3.39 -5.87 3.54
CA LEU A 100 -3.56 -5.31 2.20
C LEU A 100 -3.74 -6.38 1.12
N ALA A 101 -3.59 -7.66 1.48
CA ALA A 101 -3.79 -8.78 0.57
C ALA A 101 -5.29 -9.10 0.43
N VAL A 102 -5.80 -8.96 -0.78
CA VAL A 102 -7.17 -9.34 -1.14
C VAL A 102 -7.18 -10.60 -2.00
N ASP A 103 -8.31 -11.29 -1.97
CA ASP A 103 -8.59 -12.34 -2.93
C ASP A 103 -8.87 -11.71 -4.30
N MET A 104 -8.18 -12.19 -5.34
CA MET A 104 -8.34 -11.74 -6.72
C MET A 104 -8.80 -12.87 -7.64
N THR A 105 -9.18 -14.02 -7.10
CA THR A 105 -9.57 -15.21 -7.88
C THR A 105 -10.72 -14.89 -8.83
N GLU A 106 -11.76 -14.21 -8.35
CA GLU A 106 -12.90 -13.79 -9.16
C GLU A 106 -12.55 -12.82 -10.31
N PHE A 107 -11.40 -12.13 -10.24
CA PHE A 107 -10.98 -11.17 -11.27
C PHE A 107 -10.28 -11.86 -12.45
N PHE A 108 -9.58 -12.98 -12.21
CA PHE A 108 -8.83 -13.69 -13.25
C PHE A 108 -9.62 -14.84 -13.91
N GLU A 109 -10.73 -15.27 -13.31
CA GLU A 109 -11.60 -16.32 -13.84
C GLU A 109 -12.69 -15.81 -14.82
N LYS A 110 -12.64 -14.53 -15.21
CA LYS A 110 -13.52 -13.95 -16.23
C LYS A 110 -12.81 -13.62 -17.53
#